data_AF-A0A6M3LF63-F1
#
_entry.id   AF-A0A6M3LF63-F1
#
_cell.length_a   1.000
_cell.length_b   1.000
_cell.length_c   1.000
_cell.angle_alpha   90.00
_cell.angle_beta   90.00
_cell.angle_gamma   90.00
#
_symmetry.space_group_name_H-M   'P 1'
#
loop_
_entity.id
_entity.type
_entity.pdbx_description
1 polymer ?
#
loop_
_entity_poly.entity_id
_entity_poly.type
_entity_poly.pdbx_seq_one_letter_code
_entity_poly.pdbx_strand_id
1 'polypeptide(L)'
;MGGIRLDLKDKKFGKLLVIKCVGVAKHYESMWECMCDCGNIAIVRGAHLKSGKTSSCGCLKNHHGMTINGKSSIEYRIWLHMKQRCYNKNDKAYKYYGARGIRICERWLNNAALFLKDMGKRPHNK
;
A
#
# COMPACT_ATOMS: atom_id res chain seq x y z
N MET A 1 -14.28 -38.66 5.14
CA MET A 1 -13.99 -38.25 3.76
C MET A 1 -12.90 -37.17 3.80
N GLY A 2 -11.65 -37.54 3.51
CA GLY A 2 -10.52 -36.61 3.49
C GLY A 2 -10.58 -35.76 2.23
N GLY A 3 -11.08 -34.53 2.35
CA GLY A 3 -11.13 -33.58 1.25
C GLY A 3 -9.71 -33.25 0.78
N ILE A 4 -9.47 -33.39 -0.52
CA ILE A 4 -8.21 -33.03 -1.19
C ILE A 4 -7.83 -31.60 -0.78
N ARG A 5 -6.69 -31.46 -0.07
CA ARG A 5 -6.09 -30.15 0.19
C ARG A 5 -5.65 -29.56 -1.15
N LEU A 6 -6.39 -28.57 -1.63
CA LEU A 6 -6.07 -27.89 -2.88
C LEU A 6 -4.73 -27.14 -2.72
N ASP A 7 -3.72 -27.53 -3.50
CA ASP A 7 -2.46 -26.80 -3.56
C ASP A 7 -2.67 -25.47 -4.31
N LEU A 8 -2.23 -24.38 -3.68
CA LEU A 8 -2.32 -23.03 -4.21
C LEU A 8 -0.96 -22.51 -4.70
N LYS A 9 0.12 -23.27 -4.56
CA LYS A 9 1.46 -22.89 -5.03
C LYS A 9 1.44 -22.44 -6.49
N ASP A 10 2.21 -21.40 -6.78
CA ASP A 10 2.39 -20.77 -8.10
C ASP A 10 1.12 -20.14 -8.72
N LYS A 11 0.00 -20.13 -7.98
CA LYS A 11 -1.22 -19.43 -8.40
C LYS A 11 -1.14 -17.94 -8.05
N LYS A 12 -1.72 -17.12 -8.92
CA LYS A 12 -1.82 -15.66 -8.72
C LYS A 12 -3.24 -15.25 -8.35
N PHE A 13 -3.38 -14.46 -7.29
CA PHE A 13 -4.64 -13.89 -6.80
C PHE A 13 -4.50 -12.37 -6.67
N GLY A 14 -5.05 -11.63 -7.64
CA GLY A 14 -4.79 -10.18 -7.74
C GLY A 14 -3.29 -9.90 -7.90
N LYS A 15 -2.70 -9.15 -6.96
CA LYS A 15 -1.27 -8.83 -6.92
C LYS A 15 -0.41 -9.85 -6.17
N LEU A 16 -1.00 -10.93 -5.65
CA LEU A 16 -0.30 -11.92 -4.83
C LEU A 16 0.01 -13.19 -5.62
N LEU A 17 1.29 -13.52 -5.77
CA LEU A 17 1.78 -14.80 -6.25
C LEU A 17 2.03 -15.73 -5.06
N VAL A 18 1.40 -16.89 -5.01
CA VAL A 18 1.56 -17.85 -3.91
C VAL A 18 2.89 -18.60 -4.05
N ILE A 19 3.73 -18.54 -3.02
CA ILE A 19 5.08 -19.13 -3.01
C ILE A 19 5.08 -20.50 -2.32
N LYS A 20 4.54 -20.56 -1.10
CA LYS A 20 4.54 -21.81 -0.30
C LYS A 20 3.47 -21.79 0.78
N CYS A 21 3.05 -22.99 1.19
CA CYS A 21 2.26 -23.18 2.41
C CYS A 21 3.19 -23.02 3.63
N VAL A 22 2.84 -22.16 4.57
CA VAL A 22 3.63 -21.89 5.78
C VAL A 22 3.04 -22.51 7.04
N GLY A 23 1.87 -23.15 6.92
CA GLY A 23 1.26 -23.87 8.02
C GLY A 23 -0.25 -23.82 7.97
N VAL A 24 -0.85 -24.11 9.12
CA VAL A 24 -2.30 -24.24 9.27
C VAL A 24 -2.74 -23.41 10.46
N ALA A 25 -3.74 -22.56 10.26
CA ALA A 25 -4.36 -21.75 11.30
C ALA A 25 -5.51 -22.52 11.98
N LYS A 26 -6.32 -21.81 12.79
CA LYS A 26 -7.54 -22.35 13.39
C LYS A 26 -8.45 -22.99 12.34
N HIS A 27 -9.21 -24.01 12.74
CA HIS A 27 -10.13 -24.76 11.89
C HIS A 27 -9.47 -25.42 10.65
N TYR A 28 -8.20 -25.83 10.79
CA TYR A 28 -7.46 -26.53 9.74
C TYR A 28 -7.28 -25.74 8.43
N GLU A 29 -7.34 -24.41 8.49
CA GLU A 29 -7.21 -23.54 7.33
C GLU A 29 -5.74 -23.32 6.94
N SER A 30 -5.36 -23.65 5.70
CA SER A 30 -3.99 -23.46 5.20
C SER A 30 -3.62 -21.98 5.07
N MET A 31 -2.43 -21.64 5.53
CA MET A 31 -1.81 -20.32 5.44
C MET A 31 -0.72 -20.34 4.37
N TRP A 32 -0.72 -19.32 3.52
CA TRP A 32 0.12 -19.25 2.33
C TRP A 32 0.98 -17.99 2.36
N GLU A 33 2.28 -18.16 2.18
CA GLU A 33 3.20 -17.06 1.90
C GLU A 33 3.06 -16.65 0.44
N CYS A 34 2.81 -15.37 0.23
CA CYS A 34 2.59 -14.80 -1.09
C CYS A 34 3.55 -13.63 -1.33
N MET A 35 4.19 -13.62 -2.50
CA MET A 35 4.93 -12.46 -3.00
C MET A 35 3.94 -11.49 -3.64
N CYS A 36 3.92 -10.25 -3.17
CA CYS A 36 3.13 -9.19 -3.79
C CYS A 36 3.89 -8.56 -4.95
N ASP A 37 3.20 -8.06 -5.97
CA ASP A 37 3.81 -7.30 -7.08
C ASP A 37 4.59 -6.05 -6.60
N CYS A 38 4.34 -5.56 -5.38
CA CYS A 38 5.14 -4.48 -4.78
C CYS A 38 6.42 -4.96 -4.08
N GLY A 39 6.76 -6.25 -4.15
CA GLY A 39 7.95 -6.87 -3.56
C GLY A 39 7.81 -7.29 -2.08
N ASN A 40 6.69 -6.98 -1.42
CA ASN A 40 6.47 -7.37 -0.03
C ASN A 40 5.84 -8.76 0.07
N ILE A 41 6.17 -9.48 1.14
CA ILE A 41 5.57 -10.76 1.47
C ILE A 41 4.29 -10.56 2.29
N ALA A 42 3.27 -11.38 2.02
CA ALA A 42 2.05 -11.46 2.81
C ALA A 42 1.74 -12.92 3.17
N ILE A 43 1.40 -13.17 4.44
CA ILE A 43 0.87 -14.46 4.87
C ILE A 43 -0.66 -14.38 4.84
N VAL A 44 -1.29 -15.16 3.96
CA VAL A 44 -2.72 -15.06 3.67
C VAL A 44 -3.39 -16.42 3.82
N ARG A 45 -4.61 -16.41 4.35
CA ARG A 45 -5.47 -17.59 4.43
C ARG A 45 -5.88 -18.08 3.04
N GLY A 46 -5.83 -19.40 2.82
CA GLY A 46 -6.23 -20.02 1.56
C GLY A 46 -7.67 -19.68 1.16
N ALA A 47 -8.62 -19.59 2.10
CA ALA A 47 -9.99 -19.20 1.76
C ALA A 47 -10.09 -17.74 1.34
N HIS A 48 -9.26 -16.84 1.89
CA HIS A 48 -9.25 -15.42 1.54
C HIS A 48 -8.66 -15.16 0.15
N LEU A 49 -7.66 -15.94 -0.26
CA LEU A 49 -7.14 -15.92 -1.63
C LEU A 49 -8.24 -16.34 -2.61
N LYS A 50 -8.87 -17.50 -2.38
CA LYS A 50 -9.91 -18.06 -3.26
C LYS A 50 -11.17 -17.20 -3.35
N SER A 51 -11.60 -16.61 -2.24
CA SER A 51 -12.78 -15.73 -2.20
C SER A 51 -12.49 -14.30 -2.65
N GLY A 52 -11.24 -13.96 -2.98
CA GLY A 52 -10.85 -12.61 -3.39
C GLY A 52 -10.84 -11.57 -2.27
N LYS A 53 -11.09 -11.96 -1.00
CA LYS A 53 -11.03 -11.05 0.16
C LYS A 53 -9.64 -10.47 0.40
N THR A 54 -8.59 -11.11 -0.12
CA THR A 54 -7.21 -10.59 -0.05
C THR A 54 -6.55 -10.72 -1.41
N SER A 55 -6.26 -9.58 -2.03
CA SER A 55 -5.72 -9.46 -3.38
C SER A 55 -4.40 -8.66 -3.45
N SER A 56 -3.86 -8.26 -2.30
CA SER A 56 -2.54 -7.61 -2.16
C SER A 56 -2.02 -7.79 -0.73
N CYS A 57 -0.75 -7.44 -0.49
CA CYS A 57 -0.17 -7.43 0.85
C CYS A 57 -0.70 -6.28 1.75
N GLY A 58 -1.74 -5.57 1.31
CA GLY A 58 -2.20 -4.33 1.94
C GLY A 58 -1.70 -3.07 1.26
N CYS A 59 -0.78 -3.17 0.29
CA CYS A 59 -0.27 -2.01 -0.46
C CYS A 59 -1.34 -1.33 -1.34
N LEU A 60 -2.44 -2.02 -1.67
CA LEU A 60 -3.59 -1.44 -2.36
C LEU A 60 -4.56 -0.73 -1.43
N LYS A 61 -4.56 -1.08 -0.15
CA LYS A 61 -5.38 -0.35 0.81
C LYS A 61 -4.71 1.01 0.94
N ASN A 62 -5.42 2.05 0.49
CA ASN A 62 -5.13 3.45 0.79
C ASN A 62 -5.26 3.69 2.30
N HIS A 63 -4.52 2.96 3.13
CA HIS A 63 -4.14 3.50 4.41
C HIS A 63 -3.29 4.71 4.05
N HIS A 64 -3.84 5.89 4.24
CA HIS A 64 -3.03 7.06 4.54
C HIS A 64 -2.15 6.62 5.72
N GLY A 65 -0.98 6.05 5.43
CA GLY A 65 -0.12 5.29 6.37
C GLY A 65 0.55 6.19 7.40
N MET A 66 -0.13 7.25 7.77
CA MET A 66 0.29 8.35 8.58
C MET A 66 -0.91 8.89 9.37
N THR A 67 -1.89 8.06 9.74
CA THR A 67 -2.89 8.45 10.75
C THR A 67 -2.33 8.19 12.14
N ILE A 68 -2.06 9.25 12.91
CA ILE A 68 -1.71 9.19 14.33
C ILE A 68 -2.99 9.52 15.11
N ASN A 69 -3.49 8.59 15.94
CA ASN A 69 -4.72 8.75 16.73
C ASN A 69 -5.94 9.15 15.87
N GLY A 70 -6.10 8.52 14.70
CA GLY A 70 -7.20 8.82 13.77
C GLY A 70 -7.06 10.13 12.99
N LYS A 71 -5.98 10.90 13.18
CA LYS A 71 -5.70 12.14 12.44
C LYS A 71 -4.53 11.96 11.49
N SER A 72 -4.67 12.46 10.26
CA SER A 72 -3.55 12.51 9.31
C SER A 72 -2.37 13.29 9.89
N SER A 73 -1.16 12.75 9.78
CA SER A 73 0.07 13.37 10.27
C SER A 73 0.30 14.69 9.54
N ILE A 74 1.11 15.56 10.14
CA ILE A 74 1.46 16.84 9.51
C ILE A 74 2.27 16.61 8.22
N GLU A 75 3.13 15.59 8.18
CA GLU A 75 3.92 15.21 7.02
C GLU A 75 3.04 14.72 5.87
N TYR A 76 2.03 13.91 6.17
CA TYR A 76 1.06 13.49 5.16
C TYR A 76 0.33 14.68 4.54
N ARG A 77 -0.07 15.64 5.38
CA ARG A 77 -0.69 16.89 4.90
C ARG A 77 0.26 17.69 4.03
N ILE A 78 1.54 17.80 4.39
CA ILE A 78 2.56 18.50 3.58
C ILE A 78 2.69 17.84 2.20
N TRP A 79 2.83 16.51 2.15
CA TRP A 79 2.88 15.76 0.89
C TRP A 79 1.61 15.98 0.05
N LEU A 80 0.44 15.94 0.69
CA LEU A 80 -0.84 16.18 0.03
C LEU A 80 -0.90 17.59 -0.56
N HIS A 81 -0.52 18.62 0.19
CA HIS A 81 -0.46 20.00 -0.29
C HIS A 81 0.56 20.19 -1.41
N MET A 82 1.73 19.54 -1.34
CA MET A 82 2.69 19.52 -2.45
C MET A 82 2.03 19.00 -3.74
N LYS A 83 1.29 17.88 -3.65
CA LYS A 83 0.56 17.27 -4.77
C LYS A 83 -0.57 18.17 -5.29
N GLN A 84 -1.34 18.80 -4.41
CA GLN A 84 -2.41 19.73 -4.81
C GLN A 84 -1.86 20.88 -5.65
N ARG A 85 -0.80 21.56 -5.19
CA ARG A 85 -0.20 22.68 -5.93
C ARG A 85 0.32 22.29 -7.32
N CYS A 86 0.79 21.05 -7.49
CA CYS A 86 1.33 20.60 -8.78
C CYS A 86 0.26 20.08 -9.76
N TYR A 87 -0.87 19.56 -9.27
CA TYR A 87 -1.82 18.81 -10.13
C TYR A 87 -3.28 19.26 -10.05
N ASN A 88 -3.68 20.02 -9.03
CA ASN A 88 -5.05 20.52 -8.91
C ASN A 88 -5.17 21.94 -9.46
N LYS A 89 -5.82 22.09 -10.62
CA LYS A 89 -6.04 23.38 -11.30
C LYS A 89 -6.86 24.38 -10.46
N ASN A 90 -7.62 23.92 -9.46
CA ASN A 90 -8.42 24.77 -8.57
C ASN A 90 -7.62 25.26 -7.35
N ASP A 91 -6.40 24.76 -7.11
CA ASP A 91 -5.54 25.25 -6.04
C ASP A 91 -5.02 26.66 -6.38
N LYS A 92 -5.15 27.61 -5.45
CA LYS A 92 -4.73 29.01 -5.66
C LYS A 92 -3.25 29.15 -6.04
N ALA A 93 -2.41 28.22 -5.59
CA ALA A 93 -0.99 28.21 -5.91
C ALA A 93 -0.67 27.43 -7.20
N TYR A 94 -1.62 26.74 -7.84
CA TYR A 94 -1.38 25.98 -9.08
C TYR A 94 -0.70 26.81 -10.18
N LYS A 95 -1.08 28.09 -10.30
CA LYS A 95 -0.47 29.05 -11.26
C LYS A 95 1.05 29.21 -11.10
N TYR A 96 1.58 28.97 -9.91
CA TYR A 96 3.02 29.08 -9.62
C TYR A 96 3.75 27.73 -9.74
N TYR A 97 3.02 26.61 -9.85
CA TYR A 97 3.58 25.25 -9.85
C TYR A 97 3.11 24.48 -11.09
N GLY A 98 1.98 23.79 -10.98
CA GLY A 98 1.50 22.89 -12.03
C GLY A 98 1.26 23.57 -13.38
N ALA A 99 0.78 24.82 -13.38
CA ALA A 99 0.60 25.59 -14.62
C ALA A 99 1.92 25.88 -15.35
N ARG A 100 3.05 25.88 -14.64
CA ARG A 100 4.40 26.06 -15.19
C ARG A 100 5.08 24.73 -15.56
N GLY A 101 4.36 23.61 -15.43
CA GLY A 101 4.91 22.28 -15.71
C GLY A 101 5.75 21.67 -14.59
N ILE A 102 5.77 22.28 -13.39
CA ILE A 102 6.45 21.67 -12.23
C ILE A 102 5.68 20.43 -11.80
N ARG A 103 6.38 19.30 -11.73
CA ARG A 103 5.82 17.98 -11.41
C ARG A 103 6.56 17.35 -10.24
N ILE A 104 5.86 16.46 -9.55
CA ILE A 104 6.44 15.60 -8.52
C ILE A 104 7.00 14.37 -9.22
N CYS A 105 8.17 13.89 -8.81
CA CYS A 105 8.72 12.64 -9.32
C CYS A 105 7.76 11.47 -9.05
N GLU A 106 7.69 10.51 -9.96
CA GLU A 106 6.72 9.41 -9.91
C GLU A 106 6.80 8.62 -8.59
N ARG A 107 8.03 8.43 -8.09
CA ARG A 107 8.31 7.78 -6.80
C ARG A 107 7.54 8.42 -5.64
N TRP A 108 7.53 9.75 -5.55
CA TRP A 108 6.83 10.48 -4.49
C TRP A 108 5.36 10.68 -4.79
N LEU A 109 4.98 10.86 -6.07
CA LEU A 109 3.59 11.09 -6.48
C LEU A 109 2.65 9.95 -6.08
N ASN A 110 3.17 8.73 -6.15
CA ASN A 110 2.43 7.49 -5.93
C ASN A 110 2.68 6.87 -4.54
N ASN A 111 3.58 7.44 -3.74
CA ASN A 111 3.93 6.87 -2.44
C ASN A 111 4.39 7.93 -1.42
N ALA A 112 3.48 8.34 -0.54
CA ALA A 112 3.75 9.29 0.53
C ALA A 112 4.82 8.77 1.53
N ALA A 113 4.92 7.46 1.74
CA ALA A 113 5.91 6.88 2.66
C ALA A 113 7.34 7.03 2.11
N LEU A 114 7.53 6.95 0.78
CA LEU A 114 8.83 7.22 0.16
C LEU A 114 9.21 8.69 0.27
N PHE A 115 8.26 9.62 0.08
CA PHE A 115 8.49 11.04 0.37
C PHE A 115 8.95 11.25 1.83
N LEU A 116 8.26 10.64 2.80
CA LEU A 116 8.62 10.76 4.21
C LEU A 116 9.96 10.11 4.55
N LYS A 117 10.29 8.98 3.92
CA LYS A 117 11.58 8.31 4.08
C LYS A 117 12.73 9.21 3.65
N ASP A 118 12.57 9.94 2.55
CA ASP A 118 13.60 10.78 1.98
C ASP A 118 13.71 12.14 2.69
N MET A 119 12.58 12.75 3.06
CA MET A 119 12.55 14.08 3.70
C MET A 119 12.69 14.04 5.23
N GLY A 120 12.31 12.92 5.85
CA GLY A 120 12.23 12.80 7.30
C GLY A 120 11.01 13.48 7.92
N LYS A 121 10.87 13.32 9.24
CA LYS A 121 9.82 14.00 10.02
C LYS A 121 10.08 15.49 10.08
N ARG A 122 9.01 16.28 10.19
CA ARG A 122 9.14 17.73 10.43
C ARG A 122 9.94 17.95 11.73
N PRO A 123 10.98 18.80 11.74
CA PRO A 123 11.67 19.16 12.97
C PRO A 123 10.70 19.78 13.98
N HIS A 124 10.75 19.31 15.22
CA HIS A 124 9.93 19.84 16.30
C HIS A 124 10.67 20.99 16.99
N ASN A 125 10.59 22.20 16.43
CA ASN A 125 10.92 23.42 17.15
C ASN A 125 9.66 24.30 17.22
N LYS A 126 9.35 24.75 18.44
CA LYS A 126 8.38 25.82 18.70
C LYS A 126 9.00 27.16 18.36
#